data_AF-A0A9P5ZWM8-F1
#
_entry.id   AF-A0A9P5ZWM8-F1
#
_cell.length_a   1.000
_cell.length_b   1.000
_cell.length_c   1.000
_cell.angle_alpha   90.00
_cell.angle_beta   90.00
_cell.angle_gamma   90.00
#
_symmetry.space_group_name_H-M   'P 1'
#
loop_
_entity.id
_entity.type
_entity.pdbx_description
1 polymer ?
#
loop_
_entity_poly.entity_id
_entity_poly.type
_entity_poly.pdbx_seq_one_letter_code
_entity_poly.pdbx_strand_id
1 'polypeptide(L)'
;MKHTTGFESKRGQSHRPTKPLPRPKPDLSYYTNPPKSELARAFWRWHIRTEASFAITVLEPWEKVVVLSVLAILFTLIAISLVKFLPRQLITMQRHAVYYIWGHEAEAGGVDKLWPSLLNSTDSA
;
A
#
# COMPACT_ATOMS: atom_id res chain seq x y z
N MET A 1 61.58 51.42 -52.58
CA MET A 1 60.93 50.98 -51.33
C MET A 1 59.54 50.42 -51.63
N LYS A 2 59.46 49.13 -51.91
CA LYS A 2 58.22 48.34 -51.90
C LYS A 2 58.65 46.93 -51.50
N HIS A 3 58.08 46.38 -50.43
CA HIS A 3 57.75 44.97 -50.28
C HIS A 3 56.91 44.82 -49.02
N THR A 4 55.60 44.83 -49.26
CA THR A 4 54.59 44.20 -48.42
C THR A 4 54.86 42.70 -48.37
N THR A 5 54.78 42.05 -47.22
CA THR A 5 54.00 40.81 -46.96
C THR A 5 54.44 40.20 -45.63
N GLY A 6 53.46 39.70 -44.87
CA GLY A 6 53.74 38.97 -43.63
C GLY A 6 52.61 38.98 -42.61
N PHE A 7 51.36 39.24 -43.01
CA PHE A 7 50.21 38.98 -42.15
C PHE A 7 49.97 37.47 -42.15
N GLU A 8 50.69 36.76 -41.27
CA GLU A 8 50.61 35.31 -41.16
C GLU A 8 49.21 34.91 -40.68
N SER A 9 48.42 34.43 -41.63
CA SER A 9 47.05 33.98 -41.46
C SER A 9 47.02 32.65 -40.68
N LYS A 10 47.05 32.72 -39.33
CA LYS A 10 46.64 31.61 -38.45
C LYS A 10 45.11 31.43 -38.42
N ARG A 11 44.44 31.46 -39.58
CA ARG A 11 42.99 31.16 -39.71
C ARG A 11 42.77 29.69 -40.05
N GLY A 12 43.21 28.82 -39.15
CA GLY A 12 43.16 27.37 -39.38
C GLY A 12 43.02 26.52 -38.11
N GLN A 13 42.64 27.09 -36.97
CA GLN A 13 42.23 26.25 -35.85
C GLN A 13 40.79 25.79 -36.07
N SER A 14 40.68 24.63 -36.74
CA SER A 14 39.47 23.82 -36.77
C SER A 14 39.10 23.46 -35.33
N HIS A 15 38.21 24.26 -34.73
CA HIS A 15 37.57 23.91 -33.48
C HIS A 15 36.72 22.67 -33.76
N ARG A 16 37.25 21.50 -33.36
CA ARG A 16 36.50 20.24 -33.38
C ARG A 16 35.16 20.51 -32.70
N PRO A 17 34.03 20.05 -33.26
CA PRO A 17 32.77 20.11 -32.54
C PRO A 17 32.99 19.37 -31.22
N THR A 18 32.99 20.14 -30.12
CA THR A 18 33.00 19.59 -28.78
C THR A 18 31.76 18.70 -28.72
N LYS A 19 31.97 17.41 -28.44
CA LYS A 19 30.87 16.46 -28.31
C LYS A 19 29.87 17.10 -27.34
N PRO A 20 28.59 17.26 -27.72
CA PRO A 20 27.60 17.86 -26.83
C PRO A 20 27.64 17.09 -25.52
N LEU A 21 27.78 17.82 -24.42
CA LEU A 21 27.84 17.21 -23.10
C LEU A 21 26.62 16.30 -22.94
N PRO A 22 26.78 15.08 -22.41
CA PRO A 22 25.64 14.25 -22.12
C PRO A 22 24.73 15.05 -21.19
N ARG A 23 23.41 14.95 -21.43
CA ARG A 23 22.43 15.56 -20.54
C ARG A 23 22.78 15.14 -19.10
N PRO A 24 22.79 16.06 -18.13
CA PRO A 24 23.03 15.68 -16.74
C PRO A 24 22.05 14.56 -16.39
N LYS A 25 22.59 13.39 -16.05
CA LYS A 25 21.76 12.28 -15.60
C LYS A 25 21.20 12.72 -14.25
N PRO A 26 19.87 12.69 -14.04
CA PRO A 26 19.33 12.91 -12.71
C PRO A 26 20.01 11.95 -11.75
N ASP A 27 20.33 12.41 -10.55
CA ASP A 27 20.93 11.57 -9.54
C ASP A 27 19.85 10.63 -8.97
N LEU A 28 19.74 9.43 -9.53
CA LEU A 28 18.84 8.38 -9.04
C LEU A 28 19.45 7.54 -7.91
N SER A 29 20.64 7.91 -7.38
CA SER A 29 21.31 7.12 -6.34
C SER A 29 20.43 6.95 -5.09
N TYR A 30 19.60 7.95 -4.78
CA TYR A 30 18.65 7.94 -3.67
C TYR A 30 17.54 6.87 -3.82
N TYR A 31 17.06 6.63 -5.05
CA TYR A 31 16.01 5.64 -5.34
C TYR A 31 16.54 4.23 -5.61
N THR A 32 17.82 4.09 -5.93
CA THR A 32 18.42 2.80 -6.32
C THR A 32 19.17 2.11 -5.21
N ASN A 33 19.58 2.84 -4.16
CA ASN A 33 20.33 2.30 -3.03
C ASN A 33 19.42 2.14 -1.80
N PRO A 34 18.81 0.95 -1.56
CA PRO A 34 18.08 0.72 -0.33
C PRO A 34 19.02 0.79 0.88
N PRO A 35 18.58 1.36 2.01
CA PRO A 35 19.37 1.38 3.24
C PRO A 35 19.59 -0.05 3.76
N LYS A 36 20.77 -0.30 4.33
CA LYS A 36 21.23 -1.65 4.75
C LYS A 36 20.44 -2.23 5.92
N SER A 37 19.78 -1.41 6.75
CA SER A 37 19.01 -1.85 7.91
C SER A 37 17.56 -2.20 7.55
N GLU A 38 17.01 -3.24 8.18
CA GLU A 38 15.65 -3.74 7.89
C GLU A 38 14.54 -2.72 8.17
N LEU A 39 14.60 -2.02 9.31
CA LEU A 39 13.64 -0.97 9.66
C LEU A 39 13.71 0.21 8.69
N ALA A 40 14.92 0.67 8.33
CA ALA A 40 15.05 1.73 7.34
C ALA A 40 14.57 1.27 5.96
N ARG A 41 14.68 -0.02 5.62
CA ARG A 41 14.16 -0.56 4.37
C ARG A 41 12.62 -0.59 4.35
N ALA A 42 11.99 -0.90 5.47
CA ALA A 42 10.54 -0.80 5.62
C ALA A 42 10.06 0.65 5.52
N PHE A 43 10.76 1.57 6.20
CA PHE A 43 10.45 3.00 6.14
C PHE A 43 10.69 3.57 4.74
N TRP A 44 11.76 3.15 4.07
CA TRP A 44 12.07 3.51 2.69
C TRP A 44 10.98 3.04 1.72
N ARG A 45 10.51 1.79 1.83
CA ARG A 45 9.38 1.29 1.03
C ARG A 45 8.08 2.05 1.29
N TRP A 46 7.80 2.35 2.55
CA TRP A 46 6.64 3.15 2.93
C TRP A 46 6.73 4.55 2.32
N HIS A 47 7.88 5.21 2.47
CA HIS A 47 8.17 6.51 1.91
C HIS A 47 8.03 6.56 0.38
N ILE A 48 8.61 5.60 -0.34
CA ILE A 48 8.47 5.47 -1.80
C ILE A 48 7.00 5.26 -2.21
N ARG A 49 6.25 4.46 -1.46
CA ARG A 49 4.81 4.24 -1.70
C ARG A 49 3.99 5.51 -1.47
N THR A 50 4.38 6.32 -0.49
CA THR A 50 3.78 7.63 -0.23
C THR A 50 4.10 8.62 -1.34
N GLU A 51 5.34 8.66 -1.84
CA GLU A 51 5.73 9.53 -2.96
C GLU A 51 5.03 9.15 -4.28
N ALA A 52 4.74 7.87 -4.49
CA ALA A 52 4.04 7.39 -5.69
C ALA A 52 2.53 7.74 -5.73
N SER A 53 1.97 8.23 -4.63
CA SER A 53 0.55 8.62 -4.58
C SER A 53 0.39 9.96 -5.28
N PHE A 54 -0.17 9.96 -6.51
CA PHE A 54 -0.29 11.11 -7.42
C PHE A 54 -0.80 12.41 -6.80
N ALA A 55 -1.63 12.33 -5.75
CA ALA A 55 -2.07 13.50 -5.00
C ALA A 55 -0.92 14.20 -4.24
N ILE A 56 0.01 13.43 -3.67
CA ILE A 56 1.10 13.94 -2.82
C ILE A 56 2.21 14.60 -3.65
N THR A 57 2.36 14.27 -4.93
CA THR A 57 3.39 14.85 -5.81
C THR A 57 3.10 16.29 -6.23
N VAL A 58 1.84 16.72 -6.10
CA VAL A 58 1.39 18.07 -6.49
C VAL A 58 1.30 19.02 -5.30
N LEU A 59 1.33 18.49 -4.07
CA LEU A 59 1.23 19.27 -2.83
C LEU A 59 2.55 19.96 -2.47
N GLU A 60 2.45 21.15 -1.88
CA GLU A 60 3.61 21.85 -1.35
C GLU A 60 4.26 21.06 -0.19
N PRO A 61 5.56 21.25 0.07
CA PRO A 61 6.29 20.47 1.09
C PRO A 61 5.65 20.55 2.49
N TRP A 62 5.04 21.68 2.82
CA TRP A 62 4.38 21.88 4.11
C TRP A 62 2.98 21.22 4.17
N GLU A 63 2.21 21.26 3.07
CA GLU A 63 0.88 20.63 2.99
C GLU A 63 0.99 19.11 3.13
N LYS A 64 2.04 18.52 2.54
CA LYS A 64 2.35 17.10 2.68
C LYS A 64 2.52 16.69 4.15
N VAL A 65 3.18 17.52 4.97
CA VAL A 65 3.35 17.23 6.40
C VAL A 65 2.01 17.25 7.13
N VAL A 66 1.15 18.23 6.84
CA VAL A 66 -0.19 18.34 7.45
C VAL A 66 -1.05 17.14 7.05
N VAL A 67 -1.14 16.80 5.76
CA VAL A 67 -1.93 15.66 5.28
C VAL A 67 -1.45 14.34 5.88
N LEU A 68 -0.13 14.10 5.89
CA LEU A 68 0.43 12.87 6.46
C LEU A 68 0.20 12.77 7.96
N SER A 69 0.27 13.88 8.70
CA SER A 69 -0.01 13.87 10.15
C SER A 69 -1.48 13.56 10.44
N VAL A 70 -2.43 14.18 9.73
CA VAL A 70 -3.87 13.87 9.88
C VAL A 70 -4.16 12.42 9.52
N LEU A 71 -3.58 11.93 8.43
CA LEU A 71 -3.78 10.55 7.99
C LEU A 71 -3.16 9.55 8.97
N ALA A 72 -1.99 9.85 9.55
CA ALA A 72 -1.37 9.05 10.59
C ALA A 72 -2.24 9.00 11.86
N ILE A 73 -2.77 10.16 12.29
CA ILE A 73 -3.69 10.24 13.44
C ILE A 73 -4.92 9.38 13.15
N LEU A 74 -5.58 9.56 12.00
CA LEU A 74 -6.76 8.79 11.63
C LEU A 74 -6.48 7.29 11.58
N PHE A 75 -5.35 6.89 10.99
CA PHE A 75 -4.93 5.49 10.93
C PHE A 75 -4.67 4.91 12.32
N THR A 76 -4.04 5.67 13.23
CA THR A 76 -3.83 5.23 14.61
C THR A 76 -5.14 5.11 15.38
N LEU A 77 -6.09 6.04 15.20
CA LEU A 77 -7.43 5.96 15.78
C LEU A 77 -8.18 4.71 15.27
N ILE A 78 -8.11 4.43 13.97
CA ILE A 78 -8.69 3.22 13.38
C ILE A 78 -8.01 1.98 13.97
N ALA A 79 -6.69 1.95 14.06
CA ALA A 79 -5.95 0.81 14.61
C ALA A 79 -6.31 0.56 16.09
N ILE A 80 -6.38 1.61 16.90
CA ILE A 80 -6.80 1.54 18.31
C ILE A 80 -8.24 1.05 18.41
N SER A 81 -9.14 1.62 17.58
CA SER A 81 -10.52 1.19 17.50
C SER A 81 -10.59 -0.30 17.15
N LEU A 82 -9.87 -0.74 16.12
CA LEU A 82 -9.83 -2.13 15.70
C LEU A 82 -9.37 -3.04 16.85
N VAL A 83 -8.23 -2.75 17.49
CA VAL A 83 -7.72 -3.57 18.60
C VAL A 83 -8.68 -3.63 19.78
N LYS A 84 -9.40 -2.54 20.10
CA LYS A 84 -10.33 -2.50 21.24
C LYS A 84 -11.74 -2.99 20.91
N PHE A 85 -12.17 -2.86 19.66
CA PHE A 85 -13.54 -3.11 19.20
C PHE A 85 -13.70 -4.50 18.59
N LEU A 86 -12.71 -4.99 17.82
CA LEU A 86 -12.73 -6.32 17.22
C LEU A 86 -12.94 -7.46 18.23
N PRO A 87 -12.21 -7.54 19.37
CA PRO A 87 -12.42 -8.63 20.31
C PRO A 87 -13.81 -8.59 20.94
N ARG A 88 -14.37 -7.39 21.15
CA ARG A 88 -15.72 -7.23 21.73
C ARG A 88 -16.79 -7.77 20.80
N GLN A 89 -16.67 -7.51 19.49
CA GLN A 89 -17.62 -8.03 18.50
C GLN A 89 -17.42 -9.50 18.18
N LEU A 90 -16.18 -9.99 18.20
CA LEU A 90 -15.90 -11.42 18.03
C LEU A 90 -16.58 -12.27 19.11
N ILE A 91 -16.52 -11.85 20.37
CA ILE A 91 -17.16 -12.58 21.48
C ILE A 91 -18.69 -12.66 21.31
N THR A 92 -19.34 -11.55 20.89
CA THR A 92 -20.78 -11.56 20.65
C THR A 92 -21.18 -12.42 19.46
N MET A 93 -20.39 -12.38 18.38
CA MET A 93 -20.65 -13.21 17.19
C MET A 93 -20.38 -14.69 17.45
N GLN A 94 -19.35 -15.02 18.24
CA GLN A 94 -19.06 -16.39 18.65
C GLN A 94 -20.22 -16.99 19.45
N ARG A 95 -20.84 -16.24 20.35
CA ARG A 95 -22.00 -16.72 21.11
C ARG A 95 -23.17 -17.11 20.21
N HIS A 96 -23.42 -16.35 19.15
CA HIS A 96 -24.47 -16.67 18.18
C HIS A 96 -24.05 -17.85 17.28
N ALA A 97 -22.79 -17.89 16.84
CA ALA A 97 -22.27 -18.98 16.02
C ALA A 97 -22.31 -20.33 16.75
N VAL A 98 -22.00 -20.37 18.05
CA VAL A 98 -22.11 -21.59 18.87
C VAL A 98 -23.55 -22.08 18.94
N TYR A 99 -24.53 -21.17 19.07
CA TYR A 99 -25.94 -21.55 19.07
C TYR A 99 -26.36 -22.20 17.74
N TYR A 100 -25.91 -21.67 16.60
CA TYR A 100 -26.23 -22.24 15.29
C TYR A 100 -25.46 -23.52 14.96
N ILE A 101 -24.22 -23.65 15.45
CA ILE A 101 -23.39 -24.85 15.23
C ILE A 101 -23.86 -26.01 16.12
N TRP A 102 -24.25 -25.74 17.37
CA TRP A 102 -24.60 -26.77 18.36
C TRP A 102 -26.11 -27.07 18.43
N GLY A 103 -26.95 -26.18 17.92
CA GLY A 103 -28.41 -26.23 18.09
C GLY A 103 -29.19 -27.01 17.03
N HIS A 104 -28.54 -27.69 16.08
CA HIS A 104 -29.26 -28.37 14.99
C HIS A 104 -29.29 -29.90 15.07
N GLU A 105 -28.51 -30.54 15.95
CA GLU A 105 -28.53 -32.00 16.06
C GLU A 105 -29.70 -32.56 16.89
N ALA A 106 -30.33 -31.73 17.74
CA ALA A 106 -31.41 -32.18 18.63
C ALA A 106 -32.80 -32.23 17.94
N GLU A 107 -33.08 -31.34 16.98
CA GLU A 107 -34.39 -31.23 16.33
C GLU A 107 -34.51 -32.11 15.07
N ALA A 108 -33.40 -32.35 14.37
CA ALA A 108 -33.41 -33.19 13.15
C ALA A 108 -33.55 -34.69 13.45
N GLY A 109 -33.15 -35.15 14.65
CA GLY A 109 -33.20 -36.56 15.07
C GLY A 109 -34.41 -36.95 15.93
N GLY A 110 -35.34 -36.02 16.15
CA GLY A 110 -36.61 -36.23 16.86
C GLY A 110 -37.81 -36.30 15.92
N VAL A 111 -37.87 -35.41 14.91
CA VAL A 111 -39.00 -35.34 13.96
C VAL A 111 -39.05 -36.56 13.04
N ASP A 112 -37.90 -37.09 12.64
CA ASP A 112 -37.76 -38.33 11.84
C ASP A 112 -38.27 -39.57 12.58
N LYS A 113 -38.12 -39.59 13.92
CA LYS A 113 -38.61 -40.68 14.78
C LYS A 113 -40.08 -40.54 15.15
N LEU A 114 -40.58 -39.31 15.26
CA LEU A 114 -41.96 -39.04 15.65
C LEU A 114 -42.96 -39.23 14.50
N TRP A 115 -42.59 -38.85 13.27
CA TRP A 115 -43.46 -38.98 12.09
C TRP A 115 -44.01 -40.40 11.84
N PRO A 116 -43.21 -41.48 11.86
CA PRO A 116 -43.74 -42.84 11.66
C PRO A 116 -44.63 -43.33 12.82
N SER A 117 -44.40 -42.85 14.04
CA SER A 117 -45.21 -43.24 15.21
C SER A 117 -46.63 -42.65 15.17
N LEU A 118 -46.78 -41.46 14.61
CA LEU A 118 -48.07 -40.78 14.48
C LEU A 118 -48.95 -41.44 13.42
N LEU A 119 -48.36 -41.88 12.30
CA LEU A 119 -49.08 -42.58 11.23
C LEU A 119 -49.59 -43.96 11.68
N ASN A 120 -48.81 -44.70 12.47
CA ASN A 120 -49.25 -46.01 12.97
C ASN A 120 -50.41 -45.91 13.98
N SER A 121 -50.55 -44.77 14.67
CA SER A 121 -51.64 -44.55 15.63
C SER A 121 -52.98 -44.23 14.96
N THR A 122 -52.99 -43.74 13.71
CA THR A 122 -54.22 -43.34 13.01
C THR A 122 -54.90 -44.51 12.28
N ASP A 123 -54.18 -45.59 12.01
CA ASP A 123 -54.71 -46.76 11.29
C ASP A 123 -55.37 -47.81 12.20
N SER A 124 -55.37 -47.59 13.52
CA SER A 124 -55.87 -48.54 14.53
C SER A 124 -57.23 -48.14 15.16
N ALA A 125 -57.95 -47.18 14.59
CA ALA A 125 -59.28 -46.72 15.03
C ALA A 125 -60.34 -47.00 13.95
#